data_AF-A0A8K0NWF0-F1
#
_entry.id   AF-A0A8K0NWF0-F1
#
_cell.length_a   1.000
_cell.length_b   1.000
_cell.length_c   1.000
_cell.angle_alpha   90.00
_cell.angle_beta   90.00
_cell.angle_gamma   90.00
#
_symmetry.space_group_name_H-M   'P 1'
#
loop_
_entity.id
_entity.type
_entity.pdbx_description
1 polymer ?
#
loop_
_entity_poly.entity_id
_entity_poly.type
_entity_poly.pdbx_seq_one_letter_code
_entity_poly.pdbx_strand_id
1 'polypeptide(L)'
;MHQLILELEKFLSNVNTLKLIDGSWQKEIFIFQESMRSKRAKDRESNWRIASELYKSIKEISFNVNDPRKLRNIDVQELQEKLKIIEQRIRNFKNQVELNSSKLKDEEKVLTFEIANFERELDKYEIVEGLRIPSIPKPIHIKTYDDLEEESQDIACFDKFLLEHGGHFGGWDEEDHLLYLQYRKKFKTKSHFVENLQIRLPGISEDEILKHDKWYADYLFLKEKQRAAIKKWKVHRKEEKDKQRVKAKEAIHPQRKVNEESMLEKKKRLNEWKQHKIEIKKQEDADAERRKQEELEKAIEKKQLQEMKKTAVEIYRKEKMCQRNSYLLMKELKELKEREERAAQANILLKSFRKNDETYIERRRLWREKLEKNNIKGQGKLKRSVSVEAQRDPSRLLRLTLSWQDRLQSKDNNSSDKPILHLRNMPRLGVPNWRKTLSA
;
A
#
# COMPACT_ATOMS: atom_id res chain seq x y z
N MET A 1 30.31 -21.20 7.45
CA MET A 1 28.97 -20.77 7.91
C MET A 1 28.86 -20.84 9.43
N HIS A 2 29.05 -22.00 10.07
CA HIS A 2 28.95 -22.13 11.53
C HIS A 2 29.97 -21.28 12.32
N GLN A 3 31.18 -21.12 11.75
CA GLN A 3 32.27 -20.35 12.36
C GLN A 3 32.06 -18.83 12.26
N LEU A 4 31.50 -18.36 11.13
CA LEU A 4 31.06 -16.97 10.94
C LEU A 4 29.90 -16.60 11.87
N ILE A 5 28.99 -17.53 12.15
CA ILE A 5 27.88 -17.34 13.10
C ILE A 5 28.43 -17.21 14.52
N LEU A 6 29.41 -18.04 14.90
CA LEU A 6 30.07 -17.97 16.21
C LEU A 6 30.89 -16.68 16.39
N GLU A 7 31.52 -16.18 15.33
CA GLU A 7 32.23 -14.89 15.35
C GLU A 7 31.26 -13.71 15.45
N LEU A 8 30.11 -13.77 14.75
CA LEU A 8 29.04 -12.78 14.88
C LEU A 8 28.41 -12.80 16.28
N GLU A 9 28.19 -13.97 16.88
CA GLU A 9 27.67 -14.10 18.24
C GLU A 9 28.65 -13.57 19.29
N LYS A 10 29.96 -13.81 19.12
CA LYS A 10 31.00 -13.21 19.97
C LYS A 10 31.09 -11.69 19.80
N PHE A 11 30.96 -11.20 18.57
CA PHE A 11 30.96 -9.75 18.30
C PHE A 11 29.73 -9.07 18.92
N LEU A 12 28.55 -9.66 18.78
CA LEU A 12 27.32 -9.16 19.41
C LEU A 12 27.37 -9.24 20.94
N SER A 13 27.98 -10.29 21.51
CA SER A 13 28.23 -10.40 22.95
C SER A 13 29.16 -9.30 23.46
N ASN A 14 30.23 -8.98 22.74
CA ASN A 14 31.17 -7.91 23.11
C ASN A 14 30.53 -6.51 22.97
N VAL A 15 29.71 -6.29 21.94
CA VAL A 15 28.95 -5.03 21.78
C VAL A 15 27.92 -4.86 22.91
N ASN A 16 27.29 -5.93 23.39
CA ASN A 16 26.36 -5.88 24.52
C ASN A 16 27.04 -5.61 25.88
N THR A 17 28.35 -5.83 25.99
CA THR A 17 29.12 -5.45 27.19
C THR A 17 29.49 -3.96 27.23
N LEU A 18 29.40 -3.26 26.09
CA LEU A 18 29.52 -1.80 26.00
C LEU A 18 28.17 -1.14 26.31
N LYS A 19 27.70 -1.25 27.56
CA LYS A 19 26.46 -0.62 28.08
C LYS A 19 26.50 0.92 28.12
N LEU A 20 27.25 1.58 27.23
CA LEU A 20 27.41 3.04 27.17
C LEU A 20 27.32 3.61 25.74
N ILE A 21 26.94 2.82 24.74
CA ILE A 21 26.74 3.35 23.39
C ILE A 21 25.24 3.37 23.08
N ASP A 22 24.74 4.59 23.00
CA ASP A 22 23.39 4.98 22.63
C ASP A 22 22.74 4.01 21.63
N GLY A 23 21.59 3.44 21.99
CA GLY A 23 20.85 2.46 21.19
C GLY A 23 20.39 3.00 19.82
N SER A 24 20.67 4.28 19.50
CA SER A 24 20.44 4.90 18.20
C SER A 24 21.18 4.18 17.06
N TRP A 25 22.48 3.89 17.21
CA TRP A 25 23.29 3.32 16.11
C TRP A 25 22.90 1.88 15.79
N GLN A 26 22.56 1.09 16.80
CA GLN A 26 22.04 -0.27 16.60
C GLN A 26 20.70 -0.25 15.87
N LYS A 27 19.82 0.69 16.21
CA LYS A 27 18.55 0.91 15.49
C LYS A 27 18.79 1.37 14.05
N GLU A 28 19.74 2.27 13.82
CA GLU A 28 20.09 2.76 12.47
C GLU A 28 20.66 1.66 11.58
N ILE A 29 21.56 0.82 12.11
CA ILE A 29 22.09 -0.35 11.39
C ILE A 29 20.96 -1.34 11.07
N PHE A 30 20.06 -1.59 12.03
CA PHE A 30 18.92 -2.47 11.82
C PHE A 30 17.97 -1.93 10.74
N ILE A 31 17.63 -0.63 10.78
CA ILE A 31 16.80 0.03 9.77
C ILE A 31 17.47 -0.04 8.39
N PHE A 32 18.78 0.20 8.31
CA PHE A 32 19.53 0.13 7.06
C PHE A 32 19.54 -1.30 6.48
N GLN A 33 19.78 -2.32 7.32
CA GLN A 33 19.73 -3.72 6.91
C GLN A 33 18.35 -4.13 6.42
N GLU A 34 17.29 -3.72 7.12
CA GLU A 34 15.91 -4.04 6.76
C GLU A 34 15.51 -3.34 5.44
N SER A 35 15.95 -2.10 5.24
CA SER A 35 15.79 -1.39 3.97
C SER A 35 16.46 -2.11 2.80
N MET A 36 17.72 -2.56 2.98
CA MET A 36 18.46 -3.32 1.97
C MET A 36 17.83 -4.68 1.69
N ARG A 37 17.36 -5.39 2.72
CA ARG A 37 16.63 -6.66 2.58
C ARG A 37 15.32 -6.46 1.82
N SER A 38 14.56 -5.41 2.14
CA SER A 38 13.32 -5.06 1.44
C SER A 38 13.55 -4.77 -0.04
N LYS A 39 14.58 -3.99 -0.37
CA LYS A 39 14.98 -3.70 -1.76
C LYS A 39 15.33 -4.98 -2.53
N ARG A 40 16.18 -5.84 -1.95
CA ARG A 40 16.57 -7.14 -2.54
C ARG A 40 15.38 -8.10 -2.70
N ALA A 41 14.45 -8.09 -1.75
CA ALA A 41 13.23 -8.91 -1.81
C ALA A 41 12.33 -8.48 -2.98
N LYS A 42 12.14 -7.16 -3.16
CA LYS A 42 11.38 -6.60 -4.29
C LYS A 42 12.00 -6.95 -5.64
N ASP A 43 13.33 -6.84 -5.76
CA ASP A 43 14.05 -7.19 -6.99
C ASP A 43 13.98 -8.70 -7.29
N ARG A 44 14.03 -9.55 -6.25
CA ARG A 44 13.83 -10.99 -6.40
C ARG A 44 12.41 -11.33 -6.84
N GLU A 45 11.41 -10.68 -6.24
CA GLU A 45 10.02 -10.91 -6.57
C GLU A 45 9.67 -10.45 -7.99
N SER A 46 10.19 -9.29 -8.43
CA SER A 46 10.00 -8.82 -9.80
C SER A 46 10.62 -9.77 -10.83
N ASN A 47 11.85 -10.23 -10.57
CA ASN A 47 12.50 -11.23 -11.42
C ASN A 47 11.73 -12.56 -11.45
N TRP A 48 11.26 -13.01 -10.29
CA TRP A 48 10.47 -14.25 -10.19
C TRP A 48 9.14 -14.14 -10.93
N ARG A 49 8.44 -13.01 -10.85
CA ARG A 49 7.19 -12.77 -11.61
C ARG A 49 7.44 -12.86 -13.12
N ILE A 50 8.48 -12.19 -13.62
CA ILE A 50 8.83 -12.22 -15.04
C ILE A 50 9.20 -13.64 -15.49
N ALA A 51 9.99 -14.36 -14.69
CA ALA A 51 10.37 -15.75 -14.97
C ALA A 51 9.15 -16.70 -14.94
N SER A 52 8.22 -16.51 -14.00
CA SER A 52 6.99 -17.30 -13.90
C SER A 52 6.07 -17.08 -15.10
N GLU A 53 5.92 -15.83 -15.53
CA GLU A 53 5.14 -15.49 -16.73
C GLU A 53 5.76 -16.07 -17.99
N LEU A 54 7.08 -15.95 -18.16
CA LEU A 54 7.81 -16.59 -19.27
C LEU A 54 7.62 -18.11 -19.27
N TYR A 55 7.77 -18.76 -18.10
CA TYR A 55 7.57 -20.19 -17.97
C TYR A 55 6.15 -20.61 -18.34
N LYS A 56 5.13 -19.87 -17.90
CA LYS A 56 3.72 -20.13 -18.27
C LYS A 56 3.51 -19.99 -19.77
N SER A 57 4.01 -18.93 -20.41
CA SER A 57 3.87 -18.72 -21.86
C SER A 57 4.59 -19.80 -22.68
N ILE A 58 5.79 -20.22 -22.25
CA ILE A 58 6.52 -21.32 -22.90
C ILE A 58 5.77 -22.65 -22.73
N LYS A 59 5.24 -22.91 -21.53
CA LYS A 59 4.46 -24.12 -21.24
C LYS A 59 3.16 -24.17 -22.04
N GLU A 60 2.50 -23.03 -22.23
CA GLU A 60 1.29 -22.91 -23.05
C GLU A 60 1.57 -23.22 -24.52
N ILE A 61 2.66 -22.67 -25.08
CA ILE A 61 3.08 -22.99 -26.46
C ILE A 61 3.47 -24.47 -26.56
N SER A 62 4.25 -24.99 -25.62
CA SER A 62 4.62 -26.42 -25.59
C SER A 62 3.40 -27.33 -25.54
N PHE A 63 2.37 -26.98 -24.75
CA PHE A 63 1.12 -27.73 -24.69
C PHE A 63 0.35 -27.68 -26.02
N ASN A 64 0.26 -26.50 -26.65
CA ASN A 64 -0.43 -26.34 -27.93
C ASN A 64 0.31 -27.04 -29.10
N VAL A 65 1.64 -27.11 -29.05
CA VAL A 65 2.49 -27.82 -30.03
C VAL A 65 2.53 -29.33 -29.78
N ASN A 66 2.28 -29.82 -28.58
CA ASN A 66 2.25 -31.26 -28.30
C ASN A 66 0.86 -31.89 -28.50
N ASP A 67 -0.21 -31.09 -28.63
CA ASP A 67 -1.58 -31.59 -28.83
C ASP A 67 -1.90 -31.74 -30.34
N PRO A 68 -2.02 -32.97 -30.87
CA PRO A 68 -2.16 -33.24 -32.30
C PRO A 68 -3.45 -32.69 -32.93
N ARG A 69 -4.46 -32.35 -32.12
CA ARG A 69 -5.73 -31.73 -32.60
C ARG A 69 -5.58 -30.22 -32.78
N LYS A 70 -4.86 -29.56 -31.87
CA LYS A 70 -4.62 -28.12 -31.94
C LYS A 70 -3.60 -27.79 -33.02
N LEU A 71 -2.56 -28.60 -33.17
CA LEU A 71 -1.55 -28.52 -34.22
C LEU A 71 -2.12 -28.37 -35.65
N ARG A 72 -3.26 -29.00 -35.95
CA ARG A 72 -3.91 -28.91 -37.28
C ARG A 72 -4.59 -27.57 -37.56
N ASN A 73 -4.94 -26.81 -36.53
CA ASN A 73 -5.71 -25.57 -36.62
C ASN A 73 -4.89 -24.32 -36.23
N ILE A 74 -3.61 -24.48 -35.91
CA ILE A 74 -2.76 -23.37 -35.47
C ILE A 74 -2.16 -22.68 -36.69
N ASP A 75 -2.31 -21.34 -36.74
CA ASP A 75 -1.61 -20.50 -37.69
C ASP A 75 -0.11 -20.45 -37.36
N VAL A 76 0.71 -20.86 -38.34
CA VAL A 76 2.17 -20.89 -38.24
C VAL A 76 2.72 -19.48 -38.05
N GLN A 77 2.10 -18.45 -38.64
CA GLN A 77 2.53 -17.06 -38.48
C GLN A 77 2.28 -16.56 -37.05
N GLU A 78 1.10 -16.86 -36.49
CA GLU A 78 0.76 -16.50 -35.11
C GLU A 78 1.70 -17.16 -34.08
N LEU A 79 2.10 -18.42 -34.30
CA LEU A 79 3.10 -19.07 -33.44
C LEU A 79 4.48 -18.43 -33.57
N GLN A 80 4.91 -18.12 -34.79
CA GLN A 80 6.21 -17.46 -35.00
C GLN A 80 6.26 -16.09 -34.33
N GLU A 81 5.17 -15.33 -34.37
CA GLU A 81 5.05 -14.05 -33.67
C GLU A 81 5.10 -14.22 -32.16
N LYS A 82 4.33 -15.16 -31.59
CA LYS A 82 4.37 -15.47 -30.15
C LYS A 82 5.75 -15.92 -29.69
N LEU A 83 6.45 -16.72 -30.51
CA LEU A 83 7.79 -17.20 -30.20
C LEU A 83 8.83 -16.07 -30.27
N LYS A 84 8.73 -15.17 -31.26
CA LYS A 84 9.55 -13.94 -31.34
C LYS A 84 9.33 -13.03 -30.13
N ILE A 85 8.08 -12.86 -29.69
CA ILE A 85 7.75 -12.06 -28.49
C ILE A 85 8.37 -12.69 -27.23
N ILE A 86 8.26 -14.00 -27.07
CA ILE A 86 8.88 -14.71 -25.94
C ILE A 86 10.40 -14.60 -26.01
N GLU A 87 11.01 -14.75 -27.18
CA GLU A 87 12.45 -14.62 -27.36
C GLU A 87 12.95 -13.22 -27.00
N GLN A 88 12.27 -12.17 -27.49
CA GLN A 88 12.55 -10.79 -27.11
C GLN A 88 12.40 -10.59 -25.59
N ARG A 89 11.37 -11.19 -24.98
CA ARG A 89 11.12 -11.09 -23.54
C ARG A 89 12.19 -11.83 -22.72
N ILE A 90 12.68 -12.97 -23.18
CA ILE A 90 13.82 -13.70 -22.59
C ILE A 90 15.09 -12.86 -22.69
N ARG A 91 15.39 -12.26 -23.85
CA ARG A 91 16.55 -11.37 -24.04
C ARG A 91 16.47 -10.16 -23.10
N ASN A 92 15.31 -9.52 -23.01
CA ASN A 92 15.11 -8.39 -22.10
C ASN A 92 15.26 -8.81 -20.63
N PHE A 93 14.70 -9.95 -20.24
CA PHE A 93 14.85 -10.49 -18.89
C PHE A 93 16.32 -10.79 -18.55
N LYS A 94 17.06 -11.41 -19.47
CA LYS A 94 18.50 -11.67 -19.32
C LYS A 94 19.27 -10.37 -19.12
N ASN A 95 19.05 -9.36 -19.96
CA ASN A 95 19.71 -8.05 -19.83
C ASN A 95 19.37 -7.37 -18.49
N GLN A 96 18.13 -7.49 -18.00
CA GLN A 96 17.75 -6.95 -16.69
C GLN A 96 18.45 -7.66 -15.53
N VAL A 97 18.55 -9.00 -15.58
CA VAL A 97 19.27 -9.78 -14.57
C VAL A 97 20.76 -9.44 -14.56
N GLU A 98 21.38 -9.29 -15.74
CA GLU A 98 22.77 -8.87 -15.88
C GLU A 98 23.01 -7.46 -15.32
N LEU A 99 22.12 -6.51 -15.63
CA LEU A 99 22.18 -5.16 -15.08
C LEU A 99 22.07 -5.16 -13.55
N ASN A 100 21.13 -5.93 -13.00
CA ASN A 100 20.95 -6.04 -11.55
C ASN A 100 22.15 -6.72 -10.88
N SER A 101 22.73 -7.75 -11.52
CA SER A 101 23.96 -8.39 -11.04
C SER A 101 25.14 -7.42 -11.03
N SER A 102 25.30 -6.61 -12.08
CA SER A 102 26.35 -5.59 -12.14
C SER A 102 26.19 -4.56 -11.02
N LYS A 103 24.98 -4.04 -10.80
CA LYS A 103 24.70 -3.11 -9.70
C LYS A 103 25.05 -3.70 -8.34
N LEU A 104 24.67 -4.95 -8.09
CA LEU A 104 24.99 -5.63 -6.83
C LEU A 104 26.50 -5.81 -6.65
N LYS A 105 27.24 -6.14 -7.71
CA LYS A 105 28.71 -6.22 -7.67
C LYS A 105 29.35 -4.87 -7.37
N ASP A 106 28.81 -3.78 -7.89
CA ASP A 106 29.33 -2.44 -7.61
C ASP A 106 28.98 -2.00 -6.17
N GLU A 107 27.77 -2.30 -5.67
CA GLU A 107 27.42 -2.12 -4.25
C GLU A 107 28.35 -2.94 -3.32
N GLU A 108 28.69 -4.18 -3.69
CA GLU A 108 29.65 -5.02 -2.95
C GLU A 108 31.06 -4.41 -2.93
N LYS A 109 31.55 -3.88 -4.05
CA LYS A 109 32.86 -3.18 -4.10
C LYS A 109 32.89 -1.94 -3.20
N VAL A 110 31.80 -1.19 -3.17
CA VAL A 110 31.70 0.01 -2.31
C VAL A 110 31.72 -0.39 -0.84
N LEU A 111 30.88 -1.36 -0.44
CA LEU A 111 30.83 -1.81 0.95
C LEU A 111 32.14 -2.46 1.40
N THR A 112 32.79 -3.24 0.54
CA THR A 112 34.11 -3.83 0.85
C THR A 112 35.19 -2.75 0.98
N PHE A 113 35.16 -1.70 0.16
CA PHE A 113 36.05 -0.56 0.31
C PHE A 113 35.79 0.22 1.61
N GLU A 114 34.53 0.43 1.98
CA GLU A 114 34.14 1.07 3.25
C GLU A 114 34.62 0.25 4.45
N ILE A 115 34.38 -1.07 4.46
CA ILE A 115 34.88 -1.99 5.49
C ILE A 115 36.41 -1.90 5.58
N ALA A 116 37.12 -2.00 4.46
CA ALA A 116 38.58 -1.88 4.45
C ALA A 116 39.08 -0.49 4.89
N ASN A 117 38.27 0.56 4.72
CA ASN A 117 38.59 1.88 5.24
C ASN A 117 38.36 1.95 6.75
N PHE A 118 37.27 1.38 7.26
CA PHE A 118 37.01 1.27 8.70
C PHE A 118 38.05 0.39 9.40
N GLU A 119 38.46 -0.73 8.80
CA GLU A 119 39.55 -1.57 9.31
C GLU A 119 40.86 -0.77 9.40
N ARG A 120 41.24 -0.04 8.34
CA ARG A 120 42.42 0.86 8.37
C ARG A 120 42.29 2.00 9.37
N GLU A 121 41.07 2.43 9.68
CA GLU A 121 40.81 3.45 10.68
C GLU A 121 40.92 2.87 12.09
N LEU A 122 40.41 1.65 12.31
CA LEU A 122 40.59 0.86 13.51
C LEU A 122 42.07 0.55 13.76
N ASP A 123 42.85 0.16 12.75
CA ASP A 123 44.29 -0.07 12.87
C ASP A 123 45.02 1.19 13.37
N LYS A 124 44.59 2.39 12.98
CA LYS A 124 45.17 3.65 13.50
C LYS A 124 44.87 3.85 14.98
N TYR A 125 43.73 3.38 15.45
CA TYR A 125 43.37 3.38 16.88
C TYR A 125 44.07 2.22 17.63
N GLU A 126 44.28 1.08 16.99
CA GLU A 126 45.01 -0.07 17.57
C GLU A 126 46.53 0.22 17.66
N ILE A 127 47.09 1.01 16.76
CA ILE A 127 48.47 1.56 16.88
C ILE A 127 48.59 2.49 18.10
N VAL A 128 47.49 3.10 18.57
CA VAL A 128 47.45 3.84 19.85
C VAL A 128 47.38 2.89 21.05
N GLU A 129 46.82 1.68 20.89
CA GLU A 129 46.78 0.60 21.90
C GLU A 129 48.03 -0.31 21.93
N GLY A 130 48.91 -0.21 20.93
CA GLY A 130 50.25 -0.81 20.94
C GLY A 130 51.20 -0.21 22.00
N LEU A 131 50.81 0.90 22.63
CA LEU A 131 51.30 1.26 23.95
C LEU A 131 50.39 0.58 24.97
N ARG A 132 50.96 -0.42 25.66
CA ARG A 132 50.50 -0.98 26.94
C ARG A 132 49.39 -0.15 27.58
N ILE A 133 48.26 -0.79 27.87
CA ILE A 133 47.28 -0.38 28.89
C ILE A 133 47.98 0.57 29.87
N PRO A 134 47.59 1.86 29.96
CA PRO A 134 48.08 2.67 31.06
C PRO A 134 47.47 2.05 32.31
N SER A 135 48.20 1.11 32.89
CA SER A 135 48.27 0.93 34.32
C SER A 135 48.20 2.33 34.91
N ILE A 136 47.15 2.56 35.68
CA ILE A 136 46.97 3.63 36.66
C ILE A 136 48.19 4.55 36.66
N PRO A 137 48.10 5.81 36.21
CA PRO A 137 49.27 6.66 36.17
C PRO A 137 49.81 6.76 37.59
N LYS A 138 50.92 6.07 37.87
CA LYS A 138 51.77 6.40 39.00
C LYS A 138 52.13 7.87 38.81
N PRO A 139 52.01 8.66 39.87
CA PRO A 139 51.92 10.10 39.77
C PRO A 139 53.16 10.61 39.06
N ILE A 140 52.93 11.30 37.95
CA ILE A 140 53.91 12.23 37.40
C ILE A 140 54.27 13.13 38.58
N HIS A 141 55.55 13.18 38.93
CA HIS A 141 56.06 14.09 39.94
C HIS A 141 55.89 15.50 39.40
N ILE A 142 54.69 16.04 39.61
CA ILE A 142 54.38 17.44 39.41
C ILE A 142 55.10 18.17 40.53
N LYS A 143 55.94 19.12 40.13
CA LYS A 143 56.61 20.03 41.05
C LYS A 143 55.51 20.76 41.83
N THR A 144 55.59 20.62 43.14
CA THR A 144 54.91 21.36 44.20
C THR A 144 54.31 22.69 43.73
N TYR A 145 52.99 22.76 43.77
CA TYR A 145 52.23 24.01 43.86
C TYR A 145 51.12 23.77 44.88
N ASP A 146 51.39 24.22 46.10
CA ASP A 146 50.53 24.12 47.29
C ASP A 146 49.25 24.99 47.21
N ASP A 147 48.89 25.47 46.00
CA ASP A 147 47.72 26.34 45.77
C ASP A 147 46.53 25.61 45.08
N LEU A 148 46.64 24.32 44.77
CA LEU A 148 45.62 23.54 44.03
C LEU A 148 44.77 22.60 44.89
N GLU A 149 44.99 22.55 46.21
CA GLU A 149 44.26 21.61 47.08
C GLU A 149 42.76 21.95 47.20
N GLU A 150 42.39 23.23 47.16
CA GLU A 150 40.97 23.64 47.23
C GLU A 150 40.18 23.28 45.96
N GLU A 151 40.77 23.44 44.76
CA GLU A 151 40.07 23.23 43.49
C GLU A 151 39.79 21.75 43.20
N SER A 152 40.66 20.86 43.67
CA SER A 152 40.51 19.41 43.52
C SER A 152 39.53 18.83 44.56
N GLN A 153 39.48 19.43 45.76
CA GLN A 153 38.56 19.04 46.82
C GLN A 153 37.10 19.31 46.45
N ASP A 154 36.77 20.48 45.87
CA ASP A 154 35.39 20.80 45.49
C ASP A 154 34.85 19.85 44.39
N ILE A 155 35.70 19.45 43.44
CA ILE A 155 35.34 18.49 42.38
C ILE A 155 35.20 17.08 42.99
N ALA A 156 36.12 16.67 43.85
CA ALA A 156 36.07 15.39 44.53
C ALA A 156 34.88 15.27 45.51
N CYS A 157 34.46 16.37 46.15
CA CYS A 157 33.29 16.41 47.03
C CYS A 157 31.99 16.20 46.25
N PHE A 158 31.86 16.74 45.03
CA PHE A 158 30.71 16.47 44.17
C PHE A 158 30.66 15.02 43.69
N ASP A 159 31.80 14.44 43.30
CA ASP A 159 31.87 13.05 42.86
C ASP A 159 31.59 12.07 44.01
N LYS A 160 32.07 12.37 45.24
CA LYS A 160 31.71 11.62 46.45
C LYS A 160 30.22 11.70 46.77
N PHE A 161 29.64 12.91 46.69
CA PHE A 161 28.20 13.12 46.90
C PHE A 161 27.34 12.32 45.90
N LEU A 162 27.77 12.23 44.64
CA LEU A 162 27.10 11.40 43.63
C LEU A 162 27.17 9.90 43.93
N LEU A 163 28.32 9.42 44.42
CA LEU A 163 28.50 8.03 44.79
C LEU A 163 27.65 7.64 46.02
N GLU A 164 27.54 8.53 47.01
CA GLU A 164 26.77 8.29 48.24
C GLU A 164 25.25 8.32 48.01
N HIS A 165 24.76 9.15 47.08
CA HIS A 165 23.33 9.37 46.86
C HIS A 165 22.76 8.68 45.60
N GLY A 166 23.45 7.68 45.04
CA GLY A 166 22.90 6.86 43.95
C GLY A 166 22.89 7.56 42.57
N GLY A 167 23.86 8.43 42.33
CA GLY A 167 24.11 9.05 41.02
C GLY A 167 23.36 10.36 40.79
N HIS A 168 23.25 10.76 39.51
CA HIS A 168 22.71 12.08 39.13
C HIS A 168 21.20 12.25 39.38
N PHE A 169 20.48 11.16 39.68
CA PHE A 169 19.04 11.16 39.92
C PHE A 169 18.67 10.96 41.40
N GLY A 170 19.64 10.86 42.31
CA GLY A 170 19.36 10.76 43.75
C GLY A 170 18.66 9.46 44.16
N GLY A 171 18.81 8.39 43.36
CA GLY A 171 18.10 7.12 43.54
C GLY A 171 16.66 7.10 43.02
N TRP A 172 16.18 8.16 42.35
CA TRP A 172 14.89 8.17 41.66
C TRP A 172 15.01 7.70 40.22
N ASP A 173 13.94 7.12 39.68
CA ASP A 173 13.84 6.80 38.26
C ASP A 173 13.87 8.07 37.41
N GLU A 174 14.38 7.97 36.18
CA GLU A 174 14.55 9.11 35.27
C GLU A 174 13.21 9.82 34.99
N GLU A 175 12.13 9.04 34.81
CA GLU A 175 10.78 9.56 34.55
C GLU A 175 10.24 10.36 35.75
N ASP A 176 10.40 9.83 36.96
CA ASP A 176 9.94 10.44 38.21
C ASP A 176 10.76 11.70 38.56
N HIS A 177 12.06 11.67 38.31
CA HIS A 177 12.94 12.83 38.48
C HIS A 177 12.57 13.95 37.49
N LEU A 178 12.25 13.63 36.23
CA LEU A 178 11.80 14.62 35.25
C LEU A 178 10.47 15.23 35.65
N LEU A 179 9.53 14.43 36.16
CA LEU A 179 8.26 14.92 36.66
C LEU A 179 8.46 15.87 37.85
N TYR A 180 9.33 15.51 38.79
CA TYR A 180 9.77 16.36 39.89
C TYR A 180 10.27 17.73 39.40
N LEU A 181 11.17 17.77 38.41
CA LEU A 181 11.69 19.02 37.84
C LEU A 181 10.61 19.87 37.18
N GLN A 182 9.67 19.25 36.46
CA GLN A 182 8.57 19.96 35.81
C GLN A 182 7.66 20.64 36.82
N TYR A 183 7.32 19.94 37.91
CA TYR A 183 6.41 20.45 38.93
C TYR A 183 7.09 21.50 39.83
N ARG A 184 8.38 21.33 40.15
CA ARG A 184 9.17 22.33 40.87
C ARG A 184 9.29 23.65 40.10
N LYS A 185 9.30 23.60 38.76
CA LYS A 185 9.27 24.81 37.91
C LYS A 185 7.87 25.47 37.86
N LYS A 186 6.80 24.67 37.95
CA LYS A 186 5.42 25.14 37.84
C LYS A 186 4.89 25.76 39.14
N PHE A 187 5.27 25.23 40.30
CA PHE A 187 4.76 25.66 41.60
C PHE A 187 5.86 26.32 42.43
N LYS A 188 5.64 27.57 42.86
CA LYS A 188 6.58 28.32 43.73
C LYS A 188 6.42 27.98 45.21
N THR A 189 5.24 27.50 45.61
CA THR A 189 4.90 27.14 46.99
C THR A 189 5.10 25.64 47.24
N LYS A 190 5.84 25.31 48.31
CA LYS A 190 6.21 23.92 48.64
C LYS A 190 5.01 23.00 48.92
N SER A 191 3.95 23.51 49.56
CA SER A 191 2.73 22.72 49.85
C SER A 191 2.05 22.22 48.58
N HIS A 192 1.72 23.14 47.66
CA HIS A 192 1.07 22.78 46.40
C HIS A 192 1.97 21.95 45.48
N PHE A 193 3.29 22.13 45.58
CA PHE A 193 4.24 21.29 44.86
C PHE A 193 4.15 19.83 45.30
N VAL A 194 4.20 19.56 46.61
CA VAL A 194 4.16 18.20 47.18
C VAL A 194 2.82 17.52 46.91
N GLU A 195 1.70 18.21 47.19
CA GLU A 195 0.34 17.68 46.99
C GLU A 195 0.11 17.24 45.53
N ASN A 196 0.49 18.08 44.57
CA ASN A 196 0.29 17.77 43.15
C ASN A 196 1.25 16.71 42.62
N LEU A 197 2.44 16.56 43.22
CA LEU A 197 3.38 15.51 42.86
C LEU A 197 2.90 14.14 43.37
N GLN A 198 2.39 14.10 44.60
CA GLN A 198 1.87 12.88 45.23
C GLN A 198 0.64 12.33 44.49
N ILE A 199 -0.21 13.20 43.93
CA ILE A 199 -1.33 12.77 43.07
C ILE A 199 -0.84 12.04 41.81
N ARG A 200 0.33 12.41 41.27
CA ARG A 200 0.91 11.79 40.07
C ARG A 200 1.78 10.58 40.39
N LEU A 201 2.47 10.60 41.53
CA LEU A 201 3.32 9.53 42.02
C LEU A 201 2.74 8.96 43.33
N PRO A 202 1.67 8.14 43.25
CA PRO A 202 1.03 7.57 44.43
C PRO A 202 1.92 6.56 45.18
N GLY A 203 3.05 6.15 44.59
CA GLY A 203 4.03 5.24 45.19
C GLY A 203 5.13 5.93 46.02
N ILE A 204 5.21 7.26 46.02
CA ILE A 204 6.26 8.02 46.73
C ILE A 204 5.63 8.80 47.89
N SER A 205 6.22 8.69 49.07
CA SER A 205 5.76 9.42 50.26
C SER A 205 6.07 10.92 50.18
N GLU A 206 5.25 11.75 50.83
CA GLU A 206 5.53 13.18 51.02
C GLU A 206 6.92 13.42 51.66
N ASP A 207 7.31 12.57 52.62
CA ASP A 207 8.62 12.63 53.26
C ASP A 207 9.77 12.34 52.28
N GLU A 208 9.55 11.46 51.30
CA GLU A 208 10.54 11.13 50.27
C GLU A 208 10.68 12.26 49.26
N ILE A 209 9.58 12.92 48.89
CA ILE A 209 9.59 14.13 48.06
C ILE A 209 10.37 15.25 48.75
N LEU A 210 10.18 15.45 50.05
CA LEU A 210 10.90 16.49 50.82
C LEU A 210 12.39 16.15 51.00
N LYS A 211 12.74 14.88 51.18
CA LYS A 211 14.15 14.43 51.20
C LYS A 211 14.82 14.68 49.85
N HIS A 212 14.11 14.38 48.76
CA HIS A 212 14.60 14.64 47.41
C HIS A 212 14.71 16.14 47.10
N ASP A 213 13.80 16.97 47.63
CA ASP A 213 13.84 18.43 47.51
C ASP A 213 15.09 19.04 48.16
N LYS A 214 15.49 18.51 49.32
CA LYS A 214 16.72 18.86 50.03
C LYS A 214 17.95 18.37 49.26
N TRP A 215 17.98 17.10 48.89
CA TRP A 215 19.07 16.54 48.09
C TRP A 215 19.29 17.32 46.78
N TYR A 216 18.22 17.70 46.08
CA TYR A 216 18.32 18.45 44.84
C TYR A 216 18.89 19.87 45.06
N ALA A 217 18.59 20.49 46.20
CA ALA A 217 19.19 21.77 46.57
C ALA A 217 20.70 21.63 46.82
N ASP A 218 21.12 20.60 47.54
CA ASP A 218 22.53 20.30 47.81
C ASP A 218 23.28 19.93 46.52
N TYR A 219 22.64 19.14 45.65
CA TYR A 219 23.14 18.79 44.32
C TYR A 219 23.39 20.04 43.46
N LEU A 220 22.45 20.99 43.43
CA LEU A 220 22.61 22.25 42.69
C LEU A 220 23.78 23.07 43.23
N PHE A 221 23.88 23.20 44.55
CA PHE A 221 24.97 23.95 45.20
C PHE A 221 26.34 23.36 44.86
N LEU A 222 26.50 22.04 44.98
CA LEU A 222 27.76 21.36 44.67
C LEU A 222 28.08 21.40 43.16
N LYS A 223 27.07 21.30 42.30
CA LYS A 223 27.23 21.44 40.84
C LYS A 223 27.68 22.84 40.43
N GLU A 224 27.19 23.87 41.10
CA GLU A 224 27.64 25.24 40.90
C GLU A 224 29.09 25.44 41.36
N LYS A 225 29.47 24.89 42.52
CA LYS A 225 30.86 24.87 42.99
C LYS A 225 31.79 24.15 42.01
N GLN A 226 31.40 22.97 41.52
CA GLN A 226 32.17 22.22 40.51
C GLN A 226 32.35 23.05 39.23
N ARG A 227 31.28 23.70 38.74
CA ARG A 227 31.35 24.58 37.56
C ARG A 227 32.24 25.80 37.80
N ALA A 228 32.22 26.38 38.99
CA ALA A 228 33.08 27.49 39.36
C ALA A 228 34.56 27.07 39.40
N ALA A 229 34.88 25.92 40.01
CA ALA A 229 36.22 25.34 40.04
C ALA A 229 36.75 25.05 38.62
N ILE A 230 35.93 24.42 37.75
CA ILE A 230 36.32 24.16 36.35
C ILE A 230 36.55 25.45 35.56
N LYS A 231 35.74 26.50 35.79
CA LYS A 231 35.94 27.81 35.15
C LYS A 231 37.25 28.45 35.60
N LYS A 232 37.54 28.45 36.91
CA LYS A 232 38.80 28.95 37.47
C LYS A 232 40.00 28.20 36.88
N TRP A 233 39.94 26.86 36.86
CA TRP A 233 40.99 26.02 36.25
C TRP A 233 41.22 26.34 34.77
N LYS A 234 40.15 26.55 33.98
CA LYS A 234 40.27 26.92 32.56
C LYS A 234 40.93 28.27 32.36
N VAL A 235 40.62 29.25 33.22
CA VAL A 235 41.24 30.59 33.18
C VAL A 235 42.71 30.49 33.56
N HIS A 236 43.03 29.83 34.68
CA HIS A 236 44.40 29.62 35.14
C HIS A 236 45.26 28.89 34.08
N ARG A 237 44.72 27.83 33.44
CA ARG A 237 45.42 27.11 32.37
C ARG A 237 45.65 27.95 31.12
N LYS A 238 44.77 28.91 30.83
CA LYS A 238 44.92 29.83 29.70
C LYS A 238 45.99 30.88 30.00
N GLU A 239 45.98 31.43 31.21
CA GLU A 239 47.00 32.38 31.68
C GLU A 239 48.38 31.74 31.72
N GLU A 240 48.52 30.49 32.15
CA GLU A 240 49.79 29.77 32.10
C GLU A 240 50.29 29.53 30.66
N LYS A 241 49.40 29.20 29.72
CA LYS A 241 49.76 29.09 28.29
C LYS A 241 50.17 30.43 27.70
N ASP A 242 49.53 31.52 28.11
CA ASP A 242 49.86 32.87 27.63
C ASP A 242 51.17 33.37 28.25
N LYS A 243 51.45 33.09 29.53
CA LYS A 243 52.76 33.34 30.17
C LYS A 243 53.89 32.54 29.50
N GLN A 244 53.67 31.28 29.17
CA GLN A 244 54.63 30.46 28.41
C GLN A 244 54.87 31.02 27.00
N ARG A 245 53.85 31.58 26.35
CA ARG A 245 53.97 32.26 25.06
C ARG A 245 54.71 33.60 25.15
N VAL A 246 54.58 34.34 26.25
CA VAL A 246 55.34 35.58 26.50
C VAL A 246 56.81 35.26 26.79
N LYS A 247 57.10 34.27 27.65
CA LYS A 247 58.47 33.79 27.90
C LYS A 247 59.15 33.24 26.64
N ALA A 248 58.41 32.58 25.74
CA ALA A 248 58.92 32.13 24.44
C ALA A 248 59.15 33.28 23.44
N LYS A 249 58.53 34.45 23.64
CA LYS A 249 58.75 35.66 22.83
C LYS A 249 59.84 36.56 23.41
N GLU A 250 60.05 36.56 24.72
CA GLU A 250 61.11 37.32 25.41
C GLU A 250 62.49 36.65 25.29
N ALA A 251 62.56 35.34 25.01
CA ALA A 251 63.81 34.65 24.66
C ALA A 251 64.32 34.94 23.24
N ILE A 252 63.62 35.79 22.47
CA ILE A 252 64.01 36.18 21.11
C ILE A 252 64.10 37.72 21.05
N HIS A 253 65.20 38.29 21.55
CA HIS A 253 66.13 39.23 20.85
C HIS A 253 66.95 40.09 21.83
N PRO A 254 68.26 40.32 21.53
CA PRO A 254 68.58 41.39 20.58
C PRO A 254 69.78 41.10 19.68
N GLN A 255 69.52 40.83 18.39
CA GLN A 255 70.45 41.21 17.32
C GLN A 255 69.65 41.92 16.23
N ARG A 256 69.44 43.22 16.45
CA ARG A 256 68.89 44.12 15.44
C ARG A 256 70.04 45.01 14.96
N LYS A 257 70.53 44.68 13.78
CA LYS A 257 70.96 45.55 12.67
C LYS A 257 71.35 44.62 11.53
N VAL A 258 71.00 45.00 10.31
CA VAL A 258 71.02 44.23 9.05
C VAL A 258 69.69 43.53 8.75
N ASN A 259 69.16 43.82 7.55
CA ASN A 259 67.97 43.27 6.88
C ASN A 259 66.61 43.99 7.04
N GLU A 260 66.56 45.28 6.72
CA GLU A 260 65.28 45.95 6.37
C GLU A 260 64.67 45.41 5.06
N GLU A 261 65.50 44.94 4.12
CA GLU A 261 65.07 44.36 2.84
C GLU A 261 64.34 43.01 3.02
N SER A 262 64.85 42.13 3.89
CA SER A 262 64.22 40.83 4.19
C SER A 262 62.85 40.98 4.87
N MET A 263 62.66 42.05 5.66
CA MET A 263 61.38 42.32 6.33
C MET A 263 60.33 42.90 5.36
N LEU A 264 60.76 43.71 4.40
CA LEU A 264 59.89 44.22 3.34
C LEU A 264 59.40 43.09 2.43
N GLU A 265 60.29 42.16 2.10
CA GLU A 265 60.00 41.01 1.24
C GLU A 265 59.10 39.98 1.93
N LYS A 266 59.29 39.73 3.23
CA LYS A 266 58.36 38.95 4.06
C LYS A 266 56.99 39.60 4.16
N LYS A 267 56.90 40.93 4.26
CA LYS A 267 55.62 41.66 4.25
C LYS A 267 54.92 41.58 2.89
N LYS A 268 55.66 41.67 1.78
CA LYS A 268 55.11 41.48 0.41
C LYS A 268 54.55 40.06 0.23
N ARG A 269 55.31 39.02 0.58
CA ARG A 269 54.84 37.63 0.54
C ARG A 269 53.63 37.38 1.43
N LEU A 270 53.57 38.03 2.60
CA LEU A 270 52.40 37.92 3.49
C LEU A 270 51.16 38.61 2.90
N ASN A 271 51.33 39.74 2.21
CA ASN A 271 50.24 40.44 1.53
C ASN A 271 49.76 39.67 0.30
N GLU A 272 50.67 39.11 -0.50
CA GLU A 272 50.35 38.21 -1.62
C GLU A 272 49.60 36.97 -1.13
N TRP A 273 50.03 36.35 -0.03
CA TRP A 273 49.32 35.23 0.58
C TRP A 273 47.91 35.61 1.08
N LYS A 274 47.76 36.79 1.68
CA LYS A 274 46.44 37.30 2.11
C LYS A 274 45.53 37.57 0.91
N GLN A 275 46.04 38.18 -0.16
CA GLN A 275 45.29 38.44 -1.39
C GLN A 275 44.89 37.13 -2.06
N HIS A 276 45.81 36.17 -2.17
CA HIS A 276 45.53 34.83 -2.70
C HIS A 276 44.45 34.10 -1.89
N LYS A 277 44.48 34.22 -0.56
CA LYS A 277 43.45 33.63 0.31
C LYS A 277 42.08 34.30 0.15
N ILE A 278 42.05 35.61 -0.06
CA ILE A 278 40.80 36.35 -0.35
C ILE A 278 40.25 35.94 -1.72
N GLU A 279 41.12 35.80 -2.72
CA GLU A 279 40.72 35.40 -4.07
C GLU A 279 40.17 33.97 -4.11
N ILE A 280 40.83 33.02 -3.43
CA ILE A 280 40.30 31.65 -3.25
C ILE A 280 38.92 31.70 -2.61
N LYS A 281 38.76 32.46 -1.53
CA LYS A 281 37.47 32.55 -0.82
C LYS A 281 36.38 33.15 -1.71
N LYS A 282 36.72 34.16 -2.51
CA LYS A 282 35.80 34.79 -3.47
C LYS A 282 35.40 33.83 -4.59
N GLN A 283 36.33 32.99 -5.06
CA GLN A 283 36.06 31.93 -6.03
C GLN A 283 35.16 30.84 -5.43
N GLU A 284 35.42 30.42 -4.19
CA GLU A 284 34.58 29.45 -3.46
C GLU A 284 33.16 29.98 -3.26
N ASP A 285 33.01 31.25 -2.87
CA ASP A 285 31.71 31.89 -2.69
C ASP A 285 30.96 32.02 -4.04
N ALA A 286 31.66 32.37 -5.13
CA ALA A 286 31.07 32.45 -6.47
C ALA A 286 30.65 31.07 -7.01
N ASP A 287 31.46 30.03 -6.78
CA ASP A 287 31.14 28.65 -7.13
C ASP A 287 29.96 28.12 -6.31
N ALA A 288 29.87 28.48 -5.03
CA ALA A 288 28.74 28.13 -4.17
C ALA A 288 27.45 28.80 -4.66
N GLU A 289 27.50 30.07 -5.07
CA GLU A 289 26.33 30.77 -5.58
C GLU A 289 25.87 30.21 -6.94
N ARG A 290 26.81 29.86 -7.83
CA ARG A 290 26.50 29.17 -9.09
C ARG A 290 25.82 27.82 -8.85
N ARG A 291 26.30 27.02 -7.87
CA ARG A 291 25.67 25.74 -7.49
C ARG A 291 24.24 25.93 -7.01
N LYS A 292 23.98 26.95 -6.18
CA LYS A 292 22.62 27.25 -5.71
C LYS A 292 21.69 27.64 -6.87
N GLN A 293 22.19 28.44 -7.82
CA GLN A 293 21.42 28.82 -9.01
C GLN A 293 21.07 27.59 -9.86
N GLU A 294 22.05 26.72 -10.14
CA GLU A 294 21.80 25.46 -10.86
C GLU A 294 20.82 24.53 -10.14
N GLU A 295 20.89 24.44 -8.80
CA GLU A 295 19.93 23.66 -8.02
C GLU A 295 18.52 24.23 -8.10
N LEU A 296 18.38 25.56 -8.06
CA LEU A 296 17.10 26.24 -8.18
C LEU A 296 16.50 26.02 -9.58
N GLU A 297 17.30 26.14 -10.63
CA GLU A 297 16.89 25.87 -12.03
C GLU A 297 16.45 24.42 -12.20
N LYS A 298 17.25 23.45 -11.72
CA LYS A 298 16.88 22.02 -11.73
C LYS A 298 15.60 21.76 -10.94
N ALA A 299 15.35 22.49 -9.86
CA ALA A 299 14.12 22.38 -9.08
C ALA A 299 12.91 22.95 -9.83
N ILE A 300 13.06 24.07 -10.54
CA ILE A 300 12.03 24.67 -11.39
C ILE A 300 11.69 23.73 -12.55
N GLU A 301 12.70 23.19 -13.25
CA GLU A 301 12.51 22.25 -14.35
C GLU A 301 11.78 20.98 -13.89
N LYS A 302 12.15 20.43 -12.73
CA LYS A 302 11.44 19.30 -12.12
C LYS A 302 9.97 19.62 -11.83
N LYS A 303 9.67 20.83 -11.33
CA LYS A 303 8.29 21.27 -11.09
C LYS A 303 7.51 21.39 -12.40
N GLN A 304 8.08 22.02 -13.43
CA GLN A 304 7.46 22.13 -14.75
C GLN A 304 7.20 20.75 -15.37
N LEU A 305 8.16 19.84 -15.30
CA LEU A 305 7.98 18.47 -15.80
C LEU A 305 6.87 17.72 -15.05
N GLN A 306 6.76 17.91 -13.72
CA GLN A 306 5.67 17.34 -12.94
C GLN A 306 4.31 17.92 -13.33
N GLU A 307 4.23 19.22 -13.59
CA GLU A 307 3.01 19.89 -14.02
C GLU A 307 2.57 19.42 -15.42
N MET A 308 3.51 19.32 -16.36
CA MET A 308 3.25 18.76 -17.70
C MET A 308 2.76 17.30 -17.64
N LYS A 309 3.31 16.49 -16.72
CA LYS A 309 2.81 15.12 -16.49
C LYS A 309 1.40 15.11 -15.92
N LYS A 310 1.09 16.01 -14.98
CA LYS A 310 -0.26 16.13 -14.39
C LYS A 310 -1.28 16.55 -15.45
N THR A 311 -0.97 17.55 -16.26
CA THR A 311 -1.88 18.01 -17.34
C THR A 311 -2.09 16.92 -18.39
N ALA A 312 -1.04 16.18 -18.77
CA ALA A 312 -1.17 15.05 -19.69
C ALA A 312 -2.09 13.95 -19.14
N VAL A 313 -1.98 13.60 -17.86
CA VAL A 313 -2.87 12.64 -17.20
C VAL A 313 -4.31 13.14 -17.15
N GLU A 314 -4.52 14.42 -16.87
CA GLU A 314 -5.85 15.03 -16.82
C GLU A 314 -6.52 15.06 -18.19
N ILE A 315 -5.76 15.39 -19.25
CA ILE A 315 -6.23 15.34 -20.65
C ILE A 315 -6.63 13.90 -21.00
N TYR A 316 -5.77 12.91 -20.71
CA TYR A 316 -6.08 11.51 -20.96
C TYR A 316 -7.33 11.05 -20.22
N ARG A 317 -7.48 11.46 -18.94
CA ARG A 317 -8.66 11.15 -18.12
C ARG A 317 -9.93 11.74 -18.73
N LYS A 318 -9.90 13.00 -19.15
CA LYS A 318 -11.02 13.68 -19.82
C LYS A 318 -11.37 13.00 -21.13
N GLU A 319 -10.38 12.66 -21.95
CA GLU A 319 -10.59 11.97 -23.21
C GLU A 319 -11.23 10.59 -23.00
N LYS A 320 -10.75 9.81 -22.02
CA LYS A 320 -11.36 8.52 -21.67
C LYS A 320 -12.80 8.65 -21.18
N MET A 321 -13.10 9.69 -20.40
CA MET A 321 -14.47 9.98 -19.98
C MET A 321 -15.36 10.36 -21.16
N CYS A 322 -14.89 11.21 -22.07
CA CYS A 322 -15.61 11.57 -23.29
C CYS A 322 -15.86 10.35 -24.19
N GLN A 323 -14.87 9.48 -24.38
CA GLN A 323 -15.01 8.23 -25.14
C GLN A 323 -16.08 7.33 -24.52
N ARG A 324 -16.05 7.15 -23.19
CA ARG A 324 -17.05 6.34 -22.47
C ARG A 324 -18.45 6.94 -22.58
N ASN A 325 -18.60 8.24 -22.40
CA ASN A 325 -19.88 8.94 -22.52
C ASN A 325 -20.43 8.87 -23.95
N SER A 326 -19.58 9.07 -24.95
CA SER A 326 -19.95 8.93 -26.36
C SER A 326 -20.42 7.51 -26.68
N TYR A 327 -19.72 6.49 -26.18
CA TYR A 327 -20.13 5.09 -26.33
C TYR A 327 -21.49 4.81 -25.67
N LEU A 328 -21.72 5.30 -24.45
CA LEU A 328 -23.01 5.15 -23.76
C LEU A 328 -24.14 5.82 -24.54
N LEU A 329 -23.92 7.05 -25.00
CA LEU A 329 -24.91 7.79 -25.80
C LEU A 329 -25.23 7.07 -27.12
N MET A 330 -24.22 6.52 -27.81
CA MET A 330 -24.44 5.70 -29.00
C MET A 330 -25.24 4.43 -28.70
N LYS A 331 -25.01 3.80 -27.55
CA LYS A 331 -25.77 2.62 -27.12
C LYS A 331 -27.23 2.96 -26.84
N GLU A 332 -27.48 4.05 -26.11
CA GLU A 332 -28.84 4.53 -25.82
C GLU A 332 -29.60 4.88 -27.10
N LEU A 333 -28.95 5.54 -28.06
CA LEU A 333 -29.53 5.84 -29.37
C LEU A 333 -29.88 4.58 -30.16
N LYS A 334 -29.03 3.55 -30.14
CA LYS A 334 -29.33 2.25 -30.78
C LYS A 334 -30.52 1.56 -30.12
N GLU A 335 -30.55 1.49 -28.79
CA GLU A 335 -31.66 0.88 -28.07
C GLU A 335 -32.99 1.62 -28.30
N LEU A 336 -32.95 2.96 -28.38
CA LEU A 336 -34.13 3.76 -28.72
C LEU A 336 -34.63 3.45 -30.12
N LYS A 337 -33.75 3.41 -31.13
CA LYS A 337 -34.11 3.03 -32.49
C LYS A 337 -34.70 1.62 -32.55
N GLU A 338 -34.08 0.64 -31.90
CA GLU A 338 -34.62 -0.73 -31.85
C GLU A 338 -35.98 -0.80 -31.15
N ARG A 339 -36.22 0.01 -30.11
CA ARG A 339 -37.53 0.11 -29.45
C ARG A 339 -38.57 0.73 -30.39
N GLU A 340 -38.22 1.79 -31.10
CA GLU A 340 -39.09 2.44 -32.09
C GLU A 340 -39.43 1.50 -33.25
N GLU A 341 -38.44 0.78 -33.78
CA GLU A 341 -38.64 -0.22 -34.83
C GLU A 341 -39.54 -1.37 -34.36
N ARG A 342 -39.32 -1.90 -33.16
CA ARG A 342 -40.20 -2.92 -32.56
C ARG A 342 -41.61 -2.39 -32.34
N ALA A 343 -41.77 -1.15 -31.87
CA ALA A 343 -43.07 -0.52 -31.69
C ALA A 343 -43.77 -0.29 -33.04
N ALA A 344 -43.03 0.11 -34.07
CA ALA A 344 -43.55 0.27 -35.43
C ALA A 344 -44.02 -1.07 -36.00
N GLN A 345 -43.22 -2.14 -35.88
CA GLN A 345 -43.58 -3.49 -36.29
C GLN A 345 -44.82 -3.99 -35.54
N ALA A 346 -44.86 -3.83 -34.21
CA ALA A 346 -46.02 -4.18 -33.40
C ALA A 346 -47.28 -3.40 -33.81
N ASN A 347 -47.15 -2.12 -34.13
CA ASN A 347 -48.25 -1.29 -34.62
C ASN A 347 -48.75 -1.74 -36.01
N ILE A 348 -47.86 -2.16 -36.91
CA ILE A 348 -48.24 -2.73 -38.21
C ILE A 348 -49.04 -4.02 -38.01
N LEU A 349 -48.55 -4.91 -37.15
CA LEU A 349 -49.24 -6.15 -36.79
C LEU A 349 -50.59 -5.87 -36.14
N LEU A 350 -50.67 -4.91 -35.22
CA LEU A 350 -51.93 -4.53 -34.58
C LEU A 350 -52.95 -4.02 -35.59
N LYS A 351 -52.53 -3.22 -36.58
CA LYS A 351 -53.40 -2.76 -37.67
C LYS A 351 -53.90 -3.92 -38.53
N SER A 352 -53.05 -4.89 -38.86
CA SER A 352 -53.47 -6.07 -39.63
C SER A 352 -54.42 -6.97 -38.84
N PHE A 353 -54.17 -7.16 -37.53
CA PHE A 353 -55.09 -7.87 -36.64
C PHE A 353 -56.46 -7.21 -36.55
N ARG A 354 -56.52 -5.88 -36.37
CA ARG A 354 -57.79 -5.13 -36.33
C ARG A 354 -58.58 -5.30 -37.63
N LYS A 355 -57.93 -5.17 -38.78
CA LYS A 355 -58.56 -5.36 -40.09
C LYS A 355 -59.10 -6.79 -40.26
N ASN A 356 -58.32 -7.80 -39.87
CA ASN A 356 -58.77 -9.19 -39.92
C ASN A 356 -59.96 -9.43 -38.98
N ASP A 357 -59.94 -8.87 -37.78
CA ASP A 357 -61.02 -8.99 -36.80
C ASP A 357 -62.30 -8.31 -37.30
N GLU A 358 -62.21 -7.11 -37.90
CA GLU A 358 -63.32 -6.44 -38.58
C GLU A 358 -63.96 -7.33 -39.65
N THR A 359 -63.16 -7.92 -40.54
CA THR A 359 -63.68 -8.83 -41.58
C THR A 359 -64.32 -10.09 -41.00
N TYR A 360 -63.81 -10.60 -39.87
CA TYR A 360 -64.38 -11.73 -39.17
C TYR A 360 -65.72 -11.38 -38.53
N ILE A 361 -65.80 -10.22 -37.86
CA ILE A 361 -67.02 -9.69 -37.25
C ILE A 361 -68.09 -9.47 -38.32
N GLU A 362 -67.73 -8.88 -39.47
CA GLU A 362 -68.64 -8.69 -40.62
C GLU A 362 -69.15 -10.02 -41.16
N ARG A 363 -68.26 -10.99 -41.39
CA ARG A 363 -68.64 -12.33 -41.84
C ARG A 363 -69.59 -13.00 -40.86
N ARG A 364 -69.34 -12.87 -39.55
CA ARG A 364 -70.19 -13.40 -38.48
C ARG A 364 -71.54 -12.67 -38.40
N ARG A 365 -71.57 -11.36 -38.63
CA ARG A 365 -72.81 -10.56 -38.75
C ARG A 365 -73.65 -11.03 -39.95
N LEU A 366 -73.05 -11.14 -41.13
CA LEU A 366 -73.72 -11.65 -42.35
C LEU A 366 -74.25 -13.07 -42.17
N TRP A 367 -73.49 -13.94 -41.48
CA TRP A 367 -73.94 -15.29 -41.17
C TRP A 367 -75.14 -15.31 -40.23
N ARG A 368 -75.14 -14.48 -39.18
CA ARG A 368 -76.30 -14.29 -38.29
C ARG A 368 -77.52 -13.75 -39.04
N GLU A 369 -77.35 -12.76 -39.90
CA GLU A 369 -78.44 -12.20 -40.70
C GLU A 369 -79.03 -13.23 -41.69
N LYS A 370 -78.18 -14.07 -42.31
CA LYS A 370 -78.64 -15.19 -43.14
C LYS A 370 -79.43 -16.21 -42.32
N LEU A 371 -78.97 -16.55 -41.11
CA LEU A 371 -79.71 -17.44 -40.21
C LEU A 371 -81.06 -16.85 -39.82
N GLU A 372 -81.13 -15.57 -39.45
CA GLU A 372 -82.39 -14.90 -39.13
C GLU A 372 -83.35 -14.89 -40.33
N LYS A 373 -82.87 -14.54 -41.53
CA LYS A 373 -83.68 -14.60 -42.76
C LYS A 373 -84.17 -16.01 -43.05
N ASN A 374 -83.33 -17.03 -42.86
CA ASN A 374 -83.72 -18.42 -43.02
C ASN A 374 -84.71 -18.88 -41.94
N ASN A 375 -84.55 -18.41 -40.70
CA ASN A 375 -85.47 -18.72 -39.60
C ASN A 375 -86.83 -18.06 -39.81
N ILE A 376 -86.88 -16.81 -40.28
CA ILE A 376 -88.14 -16.12 -40.66
C ILE A 376 -88.83 -16.87 -41.82
N LYS A 377 -88.08 -17.25 -42.86
CA LYS A 377 -88.62 -18.07 -43.97
C LYS A 377 -89.09 -19.45 -43.49
N GLY A 378 -88.36 -20.06 -42.56
CA GLY A 378 -88.70 -21.33 -41.92
C GLY A 378 -89.97 -21.24 -41.06
N GLN A 379 -90.12 -20.19 -40.25
CA GLN A 379 -91.32 -19.91 -39.47
C GLN A 379 -92.53 -19.62 -40.36
N GLY A 380 -92.35 -18.94 -41.50
CA GLY A 380 -93.43 -18.76 -42.50
C GLY A 380 -93.88 -20.08 -43.13
N LYS A 381 -92.95 -21.02 -43.38
CA LYS A 381 -93.26 -22.37 -43.87
C LYS A 381 -93.89 -23.26 -42.79
N LEU A 382 -93.39 -23.21 -41.55
CA LEU A 382 -93.97 -23.94 -40.42
C LEU A 382 -95.37 -23.43 -40.07
N LYS A 383 -95.62 -22.12 -40.07
CA LYS A 383 -96.98 -21.58 -39.85
C LYS A 383 -97.97 -22.03 -40.93
N ARG A 384 -97.50 -22.31 -42.16
CA ARG A 384 -98.31 -22.90 -43.24
C ARG A 384 -98.55 -24.42 -43.09
N SER A 385 -97.64 -25.15 -42.44
CA SER A 385 -97.76 -26.61 -42.26
C SER A 385 -98.39 -27.01 -40.92
N VAL A 386 -98.49 -26.11 -39.94
CA VAL A 386 -99.01 -26.38 -38.59
C VAL A 386 -100.52 -26.12 -38.46
N SER A 387 -101.17 -25.56 -39.49
CA SER A 387 -102.63 -25.57 -39.60
C SER A 387 -103.12 -26.94 -40.09
N VAL A 388 -102.86 -27.99 -39.30
CA VAL A 388 -103.51 -29.29 -39.43
C VAL A 388 -104.57 -29.36 -38.34
N GLU A 389 -105.83 -29.15 -38.72
CA GLU A 389 -106.98 -29.47 -37.87
C GLU A 389 -107.08 -31.00 -37.77
N ALA A 390 -106.33 -31.58 -36.84
CA ALA A 390 -106.44 -32.98 -36.52
C ALA A 390 -107.78 -33.21 -35.80
N GLN A 391 -108.68 -33.98 -36.43
CA GLN A 391 -109.93 -34.38 -35.77
C GLN A 391 -109.63 -35.24 -34.54
N ARG A 392 -110.34 -34.96 -33.45
CA ARG A 392 -110.24 -35.69 -32.18
C ARG A 392 -110.82 -37.09 -32.36
N ASP A 393 -109.96 -38.07 -32.56
CA ASP A 393 -110.34 -39.49 -32.54
C ASP A 393 -110.25 -40.03 -31.10
N PRO A 394 -111.39 -40.27 -30.41
CA PRO A 394 -111.41 -40.76 -29.03
C PRO A 394 -110.87 -42.20 -28.89
N SER A 395 -110.84 -42.99 -29.98
CA SER A 395 -110.32 -44.37 -29.95
C SER A 395 -108.79 -44.44 -29.99
N ARG A 396 -108.11 -43.34 -30.37
CA ARG A 396 -106.64 -43.26 -30.47
C ARG A 396 -105.94 -43.51 -29.13
N LEU A 397 -106.56 -43.15 -28.01
CA LEU A 397 -106.01 -43.38 -26.67
C LEU A 397 -105.96 -44.87 -26.29
N LEU A 398 -106.84 -45.68 -26.87
CA LEU A 398 -106.94 -47.12 -26.59
C LEU A 398 -106.09 -47.97 -27.56
N ARG A 399 -105.49 -47.35 -28.58
CA ARG A 399 -104.59 -48.05 -29.51
C ARG A 399 -103.15 -47.93 -29.02
N LEU A 400 -102.44 -49.05 -29.04
CA LEU A 400 -100.99 -49.06 -28.82
C LEU A 400 -100.31 -48.17 -29.86
N THR A 401 -99.31 -47.40 -29.43
CA THR A 401 -98.52 -46.58 -30.35
C THR A 401 -97.74 -47.48 -31.31
N LEU A 402 -97.51 -47.02 -32.54
CA LEU A 402 -96.74 -47.78 -33.54
C LEU A 402 -95.37 -48.21 -32.99
N SER A 403 -94.71 -47.34 -32.22
CA SER A 403 -93.43 -47.64 -31.57
C SER A 403 -93.52 -48.68 -30.44
N TRP A 404 -94.72 -48.92 -29.91
CA TRP A 404 -94.99 -49.98 -28.93
C TRP A 404 -95.35 -51.30 -29.62
N GLN A 405 -96.10 -51.26 -30.73
CA GLN A 405 -96.30 -52.42 -31.59
C GLN A 405 -94.97 -52.95 -32.15
N ASP A 406 -94.10 -52.07 -32.63
CA ASP A 406 -92.76 -52.45 -33.11
C ASP A 406 -91.93 -53.10 -32.00
N ARG A 407 -92.03 -52.62 -30.75
CA ARG A 407 -91.30 -53.20 -29.61
C ARG A 407 -91.83 -54.57 -29.17
N LEU A 408 -93.13 -54.82 -29.32
CA LEU A 408 -93.73 -56.13 -29.08
C LEU A 408 -93.33 -57.13 -30.18
N GLN A 409 -93.38 -56.71 -31.45
CA GLN A 409 -92.90 -57.53 -32.58
C GLN A 409 -91.39 -57.81 -32.51
N SER A 410 -90.62 -56.91 -31.89
CA SER A 410 -89.18 -57.09 -31.65
C SER A 410 -88.84 -58.07 -30.52
N LYS A 411 -89.79 -58.44 -29.65
CA LYS A 411 -89.56 -59.35 -28.51
C LYS A 411 -89.73 -60.83 -28.87
N ASP A 412 -90.55 -61.14 -29.88
CA ASP A 412 -90.83 -62.53 -30.27
C ASP A 412 -89.80 -63.11 -31.26
N ASN A 413 -88.90 -62.27 -31.81
CA ASN A 413 -87.84 -62.69 -32.72
C ASN A 413 -86.45 -62.23 -32.22
N ASN A 414 -85.86 -62.99 -31.30
CA ASN A 414 -84.43 -63.35 -31.22
C ASN A 414 -83.99 -63.68 -29.79
N SER A 415 -83.80 -64.97 -29.52
CA SER A 415 -82.77 -65.44 -28.60
C SER A 415 -81.40 -65.23 -29.25
N SER A 416 -80.81 -64.05 -29.10
CA SER A 416 -79.38 -63.89 -29.31
C SER A 416 -78.79 -62.91 -28.31
N ASP A 417 -77.86 -63.44 -27.52
CA ASP A 417 -76.95 -62.72 -26.65
C ASP A 417 -76.40 -61.47 -27.32
N LYS A 418 -76.81 -60.30 -26.85
CA LYS A 418 -76.00 -59.09 -27.02
C LYS A 418 -75.14 -58.96 -25.76
N PRO A 419 -73.80 -59.06 -25.86
CA PRO A 419 -72.97 -58.93 -24.69
C PRO A 419 -73.06 -57.50 -24.20
N ILE A 420 -73.33 -57.34 -22.90
CA ILE A 420 -73.17 -56.08 -22.18
C ILE A 420 -71.72 -55.63 -22.43
N LEU A 421 -71.53 -54.50 -23.11
CA LEU A 421 -70.20 -53.93 -23.35
C LEU A 421 -69.58 -53.55 -22.00
N HIS A 422 -68.75 -54.44 -21.44
CA HIS A 422 -67.96 -54.12 -20.26
C HIS A 422 -67.07 -52.89 -20.55
N LEU A 423 -67.00 -51.94 -19.62
CA LEU A 423 -66.20 -50.70 -19.70
C LEU A 423 -64.74 -50.92 -20.15
N ARG A 424 -64.21 -52.14 -19.95
CA ARG A 424 -62.87 -52.54 -20.37
C ARG A 424 -62.71 -52.75 -21.88
N ASN A 425 -63.81 -53.02 -22.59
CA ASN A 425 -63.84 -53.31 -24.03
C ASN A 425 -64.33 -52.11 -24.85
N MET A 426 -64.34 -50.90 -24.26
CA MET A 426 -64.69 -49.68 -24.96
C MET A 426 -63.50 -49.20 -25.83
N PRO A 427 -63.68 -48.93 -27.14
CA PRO A 427 -62.60 -48.44 -28.00
C PRO A 427 -62.07 -47.11 -27.47
N ARG A 428 -60.77 -47.06 -27.11
CA ARG A 428 -60.12 -45.81 -26.69
C ARG A 428 -59.69 -45.03 -27.93
N LEU A 429 -60.03 -43.74 -27.98
CA LEU A 429 -59.55 -42.82 -29.02
C LEU A 429 -58.03 -42.68 -28.91
N GLY A 430 -57.33 -42.78 -30.04
CA GLY A 430 -55.87 -42.70 -30.11
C GLY A 430 -55.32 -41.37 -29.56
N VAL A 431 -54.15 -41.45 -28.92
CA VAL A 431 -53.51 -40.27 -28.29
C VAL A 431 -53.08 -39.27 -29.37
N PRO A 432 -53.55 -38.01 -29.32
CA PRO A 432 -53.18 -36.97 -30.28
C PRO A 432 -51.67 -36.69 -30.32
N ASN A 433 -51.14 -36.40 -31.51
CA ASN A 433 -49.68 -36.29 -31.76
C ASN A 433 -48.94 -35.27 -30.87
N TRP A 434 -49.60 -34.21 -30.40
CA TRP A 434 -49.00 -33.21 -29.51
C TRP A 434 -48.75 -33.71 -28.07
N ARG A 435 -49.29 -34.87 -27.69
CA ARG A 435 -49.02 -35.53 -26.40
C ARG A 435 -47.89 -36.58 -26.47
N LYS A 436 -47.35 -36.86 -27.65
CA LYS A 436 -46.27 -37.86 -27.83
C LYS A 436 -44.89 -37.38 -27.36
N THR A 437 -44.69 -36.08 -27.16
CA THR A 437 -43.39 -35.49 -26.76
C THR A 437 -43.18 -35.37 -25.25
N LEU A 438 -44.17 -35.76 -24.44
CA LEU A 438 -44.10 -35.71 -22.96
C LEU A 438 -43.85 -37.09 -22.34
N SER A 439 -43.52 -38.10 -23.14
CA SER A 439 -43.08 -39.41 -22.67
C SER A 439 -41.80 -39.79 -23.42
N ALA A 440 -40.69 -39.23 -22.95
CA ALA A 440 -39.35 -39.76 -23.11
C ALA A 440 -38.61 -39.52 -21.80
#